data_AF-A0A060YKS2-F1
#
_entry.id   AF-A0A060YKS2-F1
#
_cell.length_a   1.000
_cell.length_b   1.000
_cell.length_c   1.000
_cell.angle_alpha   90.00
_cell.angle_beta   90.00
_cell.angle_gamma   90.00
#
_symmetry.space_group_name_H-M   'P 1'
#
loop_
_entity.id
_entity.type
_entity.pdbx_description
1 polymer ?
#
loop_
_entity_poly.entity_id
_entity_poly.type
_entity_poly.pdbx_seq_one_letter_code
_entity_poly.pdbx_strand_id
1 'polypeptide(L)'
;TKKLIMDVIRIQPGDTLPETLETPASGLQEREHAKVVELRAVQDAQAPEGLKSSQAVLEDRQLPLEQKKRKILRNLRTLEQAGLVTIGNKYQDLINDISKDIRYQRRYRQRRKAELVKLQQTLSALNSKTAFYQDQTNYYDTYIRTCLDNLNRKNARRSIKLDRKVEEKGSKKWKHQSLKYTAARLHEKGVILEIEGLQTNQFKNVMFDISPSEEVGDFEVKAKFMGVEMEKVQLHFQDLLQLQYDGVAVMKMFDKAKVNVNLLIFLLNKKFYGK
;
A
#
# COMPACT_ATOMS: atom_id res chain seq x y z
N THR A 1 -14.50 23.30 -28.39
CA THR A 1 -14.74 23.69 -29.81
C THR A 1 -15.59 22.69 -30.58
N LYS A 2 -15.19 21.42 -30.76
CA LYS A 2 -15.97 20.41 -31.51
C LYS A 2 -17.46 20.31 -31.12
N LYS A 3 -17.78 20.27 -29.82
CA LYS A 3 -19.17 20.27 -29.32
C LYS A 3 -19.96 21.53 -29.69
N LEU A 4 -19.33 22.71 -29.64
CA LEU A 4 -19.95 23.98 -30.02
C LEU A 4 -20.26 24.01 -31.51
N ILE A 5 -19.35 23.49 -32.33
CA ILE A 5 -19.53 23.37 -33.78
C ILE A 5 -20.72 22.45 -34.10
N MET A 6 -20.83 21.29 -33.44
CA MET A 6 -21.99 20.41 -33.62
C MET A 6 -23.32 21.08 -33.24
N ASP A 7 -23.34 21.88 -32.17
CA ASP A 7 -24.55 22.62 -31.77
C ASP A 7 -24.97 23.67 -32.81
N VAL A 8 -24.01 24.31 -33.47
CA VAL A 8 -24.28 25.30 -34.53
C VAL A 8 -24.73 24.61 -35.82
N ILE A 9 -24.00 23.60 -36.30
CA ILE A 9 -24.30 22.88 -37.56
C ILE A 9 -25.68 22.19 -37.49
N ARG A 10 -26.09 21.72 -36.30
CA ARG A 10 -27.39 21.05 -36.14
C ARG A 10 -28.59 21.96 -36.44
N ILE A 11 -28.44 23.26 -36.26
CA ILE A 11 -29.51 24.25 -36.39
C ILE A 11 -29.34 25.07 -37.67
N GLN A 12 -28.10 25.32 -38.05
CA GLN A 12 -27.74 26.05 -39.25
C GLN A 12 -26.88 25.15 -40.13
N PRO A 13 -27.50 24.43 -41.07
CA PRO A 13 -26.74 23.73 -42.09
C PRO A 13 -26.10 24.76 -43.03
N GLY A 14 -24.84 24.56 -43.35
CA GLY A 14 -24.12 25.29 -44.40
C GLY A 14 -23.06 24.39 -45.01
N ASP A 15 -22.61 24.74 -46.22
CA ASP A 15 -21.69 23.88 -46.99
C ASP A 15 -20.27 23.90 -46.43
N THR A 16 -19.86 25.02 -45.84
CA THR A 16 -18.55 25.17 -45.21
C THR A 16 -18.65 25.78 -43.81
N LEU A 17 -17.79 25.32 -42.89
CA LEU A 17 -17.75 25.83 -41.51
C LEU A 17 -17.62 27.37 -41.41
N PRO A 18 -16.73 28.06 -42.16
CA PRO A 18 -16.63 29.52 -42.07
C PRO A 18 -17.92 30.22 -42.50
N GLU A 19 -18.56 29.76 -43.57
CA GLU A 19 -19.83 30.32 -44.08
C GLU A 19 -20.97 30.15 -43.07
N THR A 20 -21.07 28.99 -42.41
CA THR A 20 -22.03 28.77 -41.32
C THR A 20 -21.78 29.70 -40.13
N LEU A 21 -20.52 30.03 -39.83
CA LEU A 21 -20.17 30.91 -38.72
C LEU A 21 -20.41 32.40 -39.05
N GLU A 22 -20.28 32.80 -40.31
CA GLU A 22 -20.49 34.17 -40.79
C GLU A 22 -21.97 34.51 -41.02
N THR A 23 -22.79 33.52 -41.38
CA THR A 23 -24.24 33.72 -41.59
C THR A 23 -24.93 34.10 -40.26
N PRO A 24 -25.68 35.21 -40.17
CA PRO A 24 -26.36 35.60 -38.93
C PRO A 24 -27.46 34.60 -38.56
N ALA A 25 -27.76 34.49 -37.26
CA ALA A 25 -28.83 33.61 -36.79
C ALA A 25 -30.21 34.22 -36.95
N SER A 26 -31.15 33.47 -37.53
CA SER A 26 -32.56 33.84 -37.51
C SER A 26 -33.14 33.69 -36.11
N GLY A 27 -34.04 34.58 -35.70
CA GLY A 27 -34.72 34.50 -34.40
C GLY A 27 -35.50 33.19 -34.18
N LEU A 28 -35.90 32.50 -35.25
CA LEU A 28 -36.50 31.17 -35.15
C LEU A 28 -35.46 30.11 -34.76
N GLN A 29 -34.28 30.13 -35.36
CA GLN A 29 -33.19 29.20 -35.09
C GLN A 29 -32.65 29.37 -33.66
N GLU A 30 -32.64 30.60 -33.13
CA GLU A 30 -32.23 30.85 -31.76
C GLU A 30 -33.26 30.35 -30.73
N ARG A 31 -34.56 30.43 -31.04
CA ARG A 31 -35.61 29.82 -30.22
C ARG A 31 -35.53 28.29 -30.22
N GLU A 32 -35.25 27.68 -31.36
CA GLU A 32 -35.04 26.23 -31.45
C GLU A 32 -33.81 25.79 -30.66
N HIS A 33 -32.73 26.55 -30.73
CA HIS A 33 -31.53 26.33 -29.93
C HIS A 33 -31.83 26.40 -28.43
N ALA A 34 -32.54 27.44 -27.98
CA ALA A 34 -32.90 27.62 -26.58
C ALA A 34 -33.67 26.42 -26.03
N LYS A 35 -34.65 25.89 -26.78
CA LYS A 35 -35.39 24.67 -26.40
C LYS A 35 -34.47 23.47 -26.23
N VAL A 36 -33.50 23.28 -27.13
CA VAL A 36 -32.55 22.16 -27.06
C VAL A 36 -31.60 22.32 -25.88
N VAL A 37 -31.16 23.53 -25.57
CA VAL A 37 -30.30 23.82 -24.42
C VAL A 37 -31.04 23.57 -23.11
N GLU A 38 -32.28 24.03 -22.99
CA GLU A 38 -33.12 23.85 -21.80
C GLU A 38 -33.37 22.37 -21.51
N LEU A 39 -33.77 21.59 -22.52
CA LEU A 39 -33.96 20.14 -22.39
C LEU A 39 -32.69 19.42 -21.91
N ARG A 40 -31.51 19.84 -22.40
CA ARG A 40 -30.22 19.28 -21.96
C ARG A 40 -29.86 19.70 -20.54
N ALA A 41 -30.16 20.94 -20.15
CA ALA A 41 -29.90 21.43 -18.79
C ALA A 41 -30.70 20.64 -17.75
N VAL A 42 -31.96 20.32 -18.05
CA VAL A 42 -32.80 19.47 -17.18
C VAL A 42 -32.22 18.05 -17.05
N GLN A 43 -31.75 17.46 -18.16
CA GLN A 43 -31.11 16.14 -18.14
C GLN A 43 -29.79 16.13 -17.37
N ASP A 44 -28.95 17.15 -17.57
CA ASP A 44 -27.68 17.30 -16.86
C ASP A 44 -27.90 17.57 -15.36
N ALA A 45 -28.98 18.25 -14.96
CA ALA A 45 -29.37 18.47 -13.56
C ALA A 45 -29.82 17.18 -12.85
N GLN A 46 -30.37 16.21 -13.59
CA GLN A 46 -30.77 14.90 -13.07
C GLN A 46 -29.60 13.90 -13.01
N ALA A 47 -28.41 14.26 -13.50
CA ALA A 47 -27.24 13.37 -13.46
C ALA A 47 -26.60 13.30 -12.06
N PRO A 48 -26.11 12.12 -11.61
CA PRO A 48 -25.43 11.96 -10.32
C PRO A 48 -24.19 12.86 -10.21
N GLU A 49 -23.92 13.40 -9.01
CA GLU A 49 -22.87 14.42 -8.77
C GLU A 49 -21.48 14.05 -9.31
N GLY A 50 -21.08 12.77 -9.22
CA GLY A 50 -19.77 12.30 -9.70
C GLY A 50 -19.60 12.26 -11.23
N LEU A 51 -20.64 12.57 -12.00
CA LEU A 51 -20.63 12.60 -13.48
C LEU A 51 -20.87 14.02 -14.03
N LYS A 52 -20.97 15.03 -13.16
CA LYS A 52 -21.20 16.42 -13.58
C LYS A 52 -20.02 16.91 -14.42
N SER A 53 -20.34 17.45 -15.59
CA SER A 53 -19.33 18.09 -16.45
C SER A 53 -18.74 19.30 -15.73
N SER A 54 -17.46 19.61 -15.99
CA SER A 54 -16.82 20.83 -15.47
C SER A 54 -17.68 22.07 -15.72
N GLN A 55 -17.74 22.99 -14.76
CA GLN A 55 -18.55 24.23 -14.80
C GLN A 55 -18.34 25.01 -16.11
N ALA A 56 -17.09 25.18 -16.55
CA ALA A 56 -16.77 25.85 -17.82
C ALA A 56 -17.38 25.17 -19.06
N VAL A 57 -17.54 23.84 -19.03
CA VAL A 57 -18.15 23.06 -20.12
C VAL A 57 -19.67 23.14 -20.07
N LEU A 58 -20.27 23.31 -18.89
CA LEU A 58 -21.70 23.53 -18.72
C LEU A 58 -22.10 24.94 -19.18
N GLU A 59 -21.35 25.95 -18.79
CA GLU A 59 -21.54 27.33 -19.24
C GLU A 59 -21.46 27.43 -20.77
N ASP A 60 -20.45 26.80 -21.38
CA ASP A 60 -20.30 26.77 -22.85
C ASP A 60 -21.47 26.13 -23.59
N ARG A 61 -22.17 25.18 -22.95
CA ARG A 61 -23.36 24.54 -23.53
C ARG A 61 -24.59 25.43 -23.47
N GLN A 62 -24.67 26.33 -22.50
CA GLN A 62 -25.83 27.20 -22.28
C GLN A 62 -25.76 28.52 -23.05
N LEU A 63 -24.61 28.85 -23.64
CA LEU A 63 -24.44 30.07 -24.43
C LEU A 63 -25.43 30.16 -25.62
N PRO A 64 -26.00 31.35 -25.91
CA PRO A 64 -26.75 31.62 -27.14
C PRO A 64 -25.98 31.28 -28.41
N LEU A 65 -26.69 31.06 -29.51
CA LEU A 65 -26.11 30.58 -30.77
C LEU A 65 -25.02 31.55 -31.28
N GLU A 66 -25.27 32.86 -31.25
CA GLU A 66 -24.27 33.86 -31.66
C GLU A 66 -23.03 33.87 -30.78
N GLN A 67 -23.21 33.70 -29.46
CA GLN A 67 -22.08 33.65 -28.54
C GLN A 67 -21.24 32.39 -28.76
N LYS A 68 -21.89 31.25 -29.05
CA LYS A 68 -21.21 30.02 -29.48
C LYS A 68 -20.38 30.25 -30.73
N LYS A 69 -20.92 30.94 -31.75
CA LYS A 69 -20.17 31.29 -32.98
C LYS A 69 -18.94 32.16 -32.71
N ARG A 70 -19.10 33.25 -31.95
CA ARG A 70 -17.98 34.13 -31.56
C ARG A 70 -16.89 33.36 -30.83
N LYS A 71 -17.28 32.45 -29.93
CA LYS A 71 -16.33 31.60 -29.19
C LYS A 71 -15.65 30.56 -30.10
N ILE A 72 -16.37 29.97 -31.05
CA ILE A 72 -15.79 29.08 -32.06
C ILE A 72 -14.73 29.84 -32.88
N LEU A 73 -15.04 31.04 -33.37
CA LEU A 73 -14.08 31.85 -34.16
C LEU A 73 -12.81 32.19 -33.37
N ARG A 74 -12.93 32.57 -32.09
CA ARG A 74 -11.78 32.78 -31.21
C ARG A 74 -10.93 31.52 -31.08
N ASN A 75 -11.58 30.38 -30.80
CA ASN A 75 -10.89 29.11 -30.65
C ASN A 75 -10.24 28.62 -31.95
N LEU A 76 -10.86 28.87 -33.11
CA LEU A 76 -10.29 28.53 -34.41
C LEU A 76 -8.99 29.32 -34.67
N ARG A 77 -8.95 30.61 -34.35
CA ARG A 77 -7.72 31.41 -34.43
C ARG A 77 -6.62 30.86 -33.53
N THR A 78 -6.96 30.48 -32.29
CA THR A 78 -5.98 29.87 -31.37
C THR A 78 -5.49 28.52 -31.87
N LEU A 79 -6.36 27.69 -32.44
CA LEU A 79 -6.01 26.39 -33.00
C LEU A 79 -5.15 26.52 -34.27
N GLU A 80 -5.38 27.57 -35.06
CA GLU A 80 -4.56 27.90 -36.22
C GLU A 80 -3.16 28.37 -35.80
N GLN A 81 -3.05 29.26 -34.81
CA GLN A 81 -1.76 29.67 -34.25
C GLN A 81 -0.97 28.47 -33.69
N ALA A 82 -1.67 27.46 -33.17
CA ALA A 82 -1.08 26.21 -32.70
C ALA A 82 -0.79 25.20 -33.83
N GLY A 83 -1.10 25.51 -35.10
CA GLY A 83 -0.87 24.64 -36.25
C GLY A 83 -1.76 23.39 -36.31
N LEU A 84 -2.85 23.34 -35.52
CA LEU A 84 -3.73 22.18 -35.43
C LEU A 84 -4.83 22.18 -36.50
N VAL A 85 -5.16 23.34 -37.05
CA VAL A 85 -6.17 23.48 -38.10
C VAL A 85 -5.74 24.59 -39.06
N THR A 86 -6.06 24.45 -40.35
CA THR A 86 -5.62 25.38 -41.40
C THR A 86 -6.81 26.09 -42.04
N ILE A 87 -6.75 27.42 -42.17
CA ILE A 87 -7.78 28.22 -42.88
C ILE A 87 -7.87 27.81 -44.36
N GLY A 88 -6.74 27.52 -45.00
CA GLY A 88 -6.67 27.16 -46.43
C GLY A 88 -7.54 25.94 -46.82
N ASN A 89 -7.81 25.04 -45.87
CA ASN A 89 -8.68 23.88 -46.07
C ASN A 89 -10.10 24.10 -45.51
N LYS A 90 -10.49 25.35 -45.25
CA LYS A 90 -11.78 25.75 -44.65
C LYS A 90 -12.13 24.98 -43.36
N TYR A 91 -11.11 24.61 -42.58
CA TYR A 91 -11.24 23.80 -41.37
C TYR A 91 -11.83 22.39 -41.59
N GLN A 92 -11.71 21.81 -42.78
CA GLN A 92 -12.26 20.50 -43.12
C GLN A 92 -11.69 19.36 -42.26
N ASP A 93 -10.43 19.46 -41.83
CA ASP A 93 -9.80 18.47 -40.96
C ASP A 93 -10.53 18.35 -39.61
N LEU A 94 -11.00 19.48 -39.08
CA LEU A 94 -11.78 19.52 -37.84
C LEU A 94 -13.17 18.87 -38.02
N ILE A 95 -13.80 19.05 -39.18
CA ILE A 95 -15.08 18.42 -39.52
C ILE A 95 -14.91 16.91 -39.73
N ASN A 96 -13.83 16.48 -40.38
CA ASN A 96 -13.48 15.07 -40.54
C ASN A 96 -13.28 14.40 -39.18
N ASP A 97 -12.62 15.09 -38.26
CA ASP A 97 -12.42 14.64 -36.89
C ASP A 97 -13.73 14.54 -36.10
N ILE A 98 -14.63 15.53 -36.21
CA ILE A 98 -15.98 15.44 -35.64
C ILE A 98 -16.74 14.25 -36.22
N SER A 99 -16.60 14.00 -37.52
CA SER A 99 -17.23 12.86 -38.20
C SER A 99 -16.70 11.53 -37.69
N LYS A 100 -15.37 11.40 -37.50
CA LYS A 100 -14.76 10.23 -36.86
C LYS A 100 -15.28 10.05 -35.44
N ASP A 101 -15.36 11.13 -34.66
CA ASP A 101 -15.87 11.10 -33.28
C ASP A 101 -17.31 10.59 -33.23
N ILE A 102 -18.18 11.02 -34.15
CA ILE A 102 -19.57 10.55 -34.26
C ILE A 102 -19.61 9.06 -34.64
N ARG A 103 -18.85 8.63 -35.65
CA ARG A 103 -18.80 7.23 -36.10
C ARG A 103 -18.32 6.29 -35.00
N TYR A 104 -17.26 6.67 -34.29
CA TYR A 104 -16.65 5.85 -33.26
C TYR A 104 -17.29 6.01 -31.88
N GLN A 105 -18.25 6.93 -31.70
CA GLN A 105 -18.85 7.25 -30.40
C GLN A 105 -19.39 6.00 -29.67
N ARG A 106 -20.04 5.09 -30.40
CA ARG A 106 -20.55 3.82 -29.84
C ARG A 106 -19.42 2.92 -29.36
N ARG A 107 -18.35 2.78 -30.17
CA ARG A 107 -17.18 1.96 -29.86
C ARG A 107 -16.44 2.48 -28.63
N TYR A 108 -16.25 3.80 -28.53
CA TYR A 108 -15.67 4.44 -27.34
C TYR A 108 -16.53 4.25 -26.10
N ARG A 109 -17.86 4.32 -26.21
CA ARG A 109 -18.77 4.04 -25.08
C ARG A 109 -18.64 2.59 -24.60
N GLN A 110 -18.61 1.63 -25.53
CA GLN A 110 -18.43 0.22 -25.20
C GLN A 110 -17.08 -0.04 -24.54
N ARG A 111 -15.98 0.50 -25.10
CA ARG A 111 -14.63 0.36 -24.53
C ARG A 111 -14.54 0.94 -23.12
N ARG A 112 -15.05 2.17 -22.91
CA ARG A 112 -15.07 2.78 -21.56
C ARG A 112 -15.89 1.97 -20.57
N LYS A 113 -17.05 1.42 -20.96
CA LYS A 113 -17.85 0.57 -20.09
C LYS A 113 -17.10 -0.72 -19.71
N ALA A 114 -16.41 -1.35 -20.66
CA ALA A 114 -15.60 -2.54 -20.40
C ALA A 114 -14.40 -2.24 -19.49
N GLU A 115 -13.70 -1.13 -19.72
CA GLU A 115 -12.60 -0.66 -18.87
C GLU A 115 -13.08 -0.36 -17.44
N LEU A 116 -14.23 0.30 -17.29
CA LEU A 116 -14.84 0.57 -15.98
C LEU A 116 -15.12 -0.71 -15.21
N VAL A 117 -15.73 -1.72 -15.86
CA VAL A 117 -15.98 -3.03 -15.24
C VAL A 117 -14.67 -3.71 -14.82
N LYS A 118 -13.64 -3.68 -15.67
CA LYS A 118 -12.32 -4.22 -15.32
C LYS A 118 -11.73 -3.52 -14.10
N LEU A 119 -11.80 -2.19 -14.04
CA LEU A 119 -11.30 -1.42 -12.90
C LEU A 119 -12.06 -1.74 -11.61
N GLN A 120 -13.39 -1.89 -11.68
CA GLN A 120 -14.19 -2.30 -10.53
C GLN A 120 -13.81 -3.70 -10.03
N GLN A 121 -13.58 -4.64 -10.94
CA GLN A 121 -13.11 -5.99 -10.59
C GLN A 121 -11.73 -5.94 -9.93
N THR A 122 -10.79 -5.17 -10.50
CA THR A 122 -9.45 -5.00 -9.91
C THR A 122 -9.53 -4.37 -8.52
N LEU A 123 -10.37 -3.35 -8.33
CA LEU A 123 -10.56 -2.71 -7.03
C LEU A 123 -11.11 -3.70 -6.00
N SER A 124 -12.11 -4.50 -6.38
CA SER A 124 -12.66 -5.53 -5.49
C SER A 124 -11.62 -6.59 -5.12
N ALA A 125 -10.82 -7.05 -6.09
CA ALA A 125 -9.74 -8.01 -5.85
C ALA A 125 -8.60 -7.45 -4.99
N LEU A 126 -8.29 -6.16 -5.13
CA LEU A 126 -7.32 -5.49 -4.26
C LEU A 126 -7.85 -5.37 -2.84
N ASN A 127 -9.11 -4.98 -2.66
CA ASN A 127 -9.73 -4.89 -1.34
C ASN A 127 -9.77 -6.25 -0.62
N SER A 128 -10.11 -7.33 -1.34
CA SER A 128 -10.07 -8.68 -0.74
C SER A 128 -8.65 -9.11 -0.38
N LYS A 129 -7.66 -8.77 -1.21
CA LYS A 129 -6.23 -9.00 -0.91
C LYS A 129 -5.79 -8.23 0.34
N THR A 130 -6.16 -6.95 0.45
CA THR A 130 -5.85 -6.12 1.63
C THR A 130 -6.47 -6.72 2.89
N ALA A 131 -7.75 -7.09 2.84
CA ALA A 131 -8.42 -7.73 3.97
C ALA A 131 -7.72 -9.03 4.40
N PHE A 132 -7.33 -9.88 3.44
CA PHE A 132 -6.60 -11.12 3.73
C PHE A 132 -5.26 -10.88 4.45
N TYR A 133 -4.45 -9.93 3.98
CA TYR A 133 -3.19 -9.62 4.67
C TYR A 133 -3.41 -8.97 6.03
N GLN A 134 -4.46 -8.16 6.18
CA GLN A 134 -4.83 -7.58 7.46
C GLN A 134 -5.21 -8.67 8.47
N ASP A 135 -5.96 -9.69 8.04
CA ASP A 135 -6.27 -10.86 8.87
C ASP A 135 -5.02 -11.67 9.22
N GLN A 136 -4.07 -11.83 8.28
CA GLN A 136 -2.78 -12.45 8.58
C GLN A 136 -2.00 -11.66 9.63
N THR A 137 -1.89 -10.34 9.49
CA THR A 137 -1.22 -9.48 10.49
C THR A 137 -1.91 -9.61 11.85
N ASN A 138 -3.24 -9.56 11.90
CA ASN A 138 -4.00 -9.72 13.13
C ASN A 138 -3.75 -11.09 13.79
N TYR A 139 -3.63 -12.15 12.99
CA TYR A 139 -3.30 -13.49 13.48
C TYR A 139 -1.89 -13.52 14.10
N TYR A 140 -0.89 -12.96 13.42
CA TYR A 140 0.46 -12.86 13.94
C TYR A 140 0.52 -12.03 15.23
N ASP A 141 -0.14 -10.87 15.26
CA ASP A 141 -0.22 -10.02 16.44
C ASP A 141 -0.87 -10.76 17.63
N THR A 142 -1.93 -11.52 17.38
CA THR A 142 -2.59 -12.33 18.41
C THR A 142 -1.67 -13.44 18.91
N TYR A 143 -0.93 -14.09 18.01
CA TYR A 143 0.05 -15.12 18.37
C TYR A 143 1.18 -14.54 19.23
N ILE A 144 1.73 -13.38 18.84
CA ILE A 144 2.76 -12.66 19.58
C ILE A 144 2.24 -12.29 20.97
N ARG A 145 1.07 -11.65 21.06
CA ARG A 145 0.43 -11.30 22.35
C ARG A 145 0.24 -12.51 23.24
N THR A 146 -0.24 -13.62 22.68
CA THR A 146 -0.41 -14.87 23.44
C THR A 146 0.93 -15.43 23.94
N CYS A 147 1.99 -15.35 23.13
CA CYS A 147 3.33 -15.75 23.54
C CYS A 147 3.87 -14.86 24.67
N LEU A 148 3.68 -13.53 24.58
CA LEU A 148 4.08 -12.56 25.60
C LEU A 148 3.25 -12.69 26.90
N ASP A 149 1.95 -12.94 26.82
CA ASP A 149 1.11 -13.17 28.01
C ASP A 149 1.49 -14.44 28.77
N ASN A 150 1.88 -15.49 28.03
CA ASN A 150 2.40 -16.72 28.63
C ASN A 150 3.75 -16.51 29.34
N LEU A 151 4.58 -15.58 28.87
CA LEU A 151 5.79 -15.15 29.58
C LEU A 151 5.45 -14.48 30.92
N ASN A 152 4.54 -13.51 30.90
CA ASN A 152 4.13 -12.75 32.08
C ASN A 152 3.55 -13.62 33.19
N ARG A 153 2.68 -14.57 32.85
CA ARG A 153 2.05 -15.48 33.84
C ARG A 153 3.05 -16.41 34.54
N LYS A 154 4.15 -16.79 33.88
CA LYS A 154 5.19 -17.64 34.49
C LYS A 154 6.14 -16.88 35.40
N ASN A 155 6.43 -15.63 35.10
CA ASN A 155 7.20 -14.76 35.99
C ASN A 155 6.42 -14.49 37.28
N ALA A 156 5.09 -14.27 37.19
CA ALA A 156 4.22 -14.07 38.34
C ALA A 156 3.95 -15.35 39.18
N ARG A 157 3.91 -16.54 38.58
CA ARG A 157 3.71 -17.80 39.34
C ARG A 157 4.96 -18.27 40.10
N ARG A 158 6.16 -17.84 39.70
CA ARG A 158 7.40 -18.15 40.43
C ARG A 158 7.65 -17.22 41.62
N SER A 159 6.99 -16.07 41.71
CA SER A 159 7.12 -15.16 42.84
C SER A 159 6.20 -15.50 44.03
N ILE A 160 5.23 -16.40 43.87
CA ILE A 160 4.25 -16.78 44.92
C ILE A 160 4.59 -18.15 45.56
N LYS A 161 5.86 -18.54 45.68
CA LYS A 161 6.27 -19.67 46.54
C LYS A 161 7.68 -19.48 47.09
N LEU A 162 7.88 -18.54 48.01
CA LEU A 162 8.88 -18.71 49.07
C LEU A 162 8.53 -17.82 50.27
N ASP A 163 7.55 -18.24 51.06
CA ASP A 163 7.40 -17.74 52.42
C ASP A 163 8.03 -18.77 53.36
N ARG A 164 9.29 -18.52 53.76
CA ARG A 164 9.93 -19.19 54.89
C ARG A 164 11.02 -18.28 55.47
N LYS A 165 10.64 -17.59 56.54
CA LYS A 165 11.48 -16.97 57.59
C LYS A 165 12.92 -17.49 57.61
N VAL A 166 13.90 -16.62 57.35
CA VAL A 166 15.20 -16.57 58.05
C VAL A 166 15.72 -15.13 57.98
N GLU A 167 16.17 -14.62 59.13
CA GLU A 167 16.71 -13.29 59.39
C GLU A 167 18.00 -12.96 58.62
N GLU A 168 18.18 -11.64 58.44
CA GLU A 168 19.39 -10.82 58.32
C GLU A 168 20.59 -11.19 57.41
N LYS A 169 21.07 -10.12 56.76
CA LYS A 169 22.35 -9.88 56.05
C LYS A 169 22.48 -10.32 54.59
N GLY A 170 22.55 -9.30 53.73
CA GLY A 170 23.24 -9.35 52.44
C GLY A 170 22.33 -9.42 51.22
N SER A 171 22.04 -8.26 50.62
CA SER A 171 21.84 -8.04 49.18
C SER A 171 21.63 -9.28 48.28
N LYS A 172 20.44 -9.87 48.32
CA LYS A 172 20.00 -10.88 47.33
C LYS A 172 18.93 -10.27 46.43
N LYS A 173 19.35 -9.52 45.42
CA LYS A 173 18.57 -9.43 44.17
C LYS A 173 18.41 -10.85 43.66
N TRP A 174 17.21 -11.42 43.69
CA TRP A 174 16.92 -12.73 43.10
C TRP A 174 17.24 -12.65 41.61
N LYS A 175 18.45 -13.08 41.24
CA LYS A 175 18.87 -13.17 39.85
C LYS A 175 17.92 -14.13 39.14
N HIS A 176 17.23 -13.63 38.12
CA HIS A 176 16.61 -14.47 37.11
C HIS A 176 17.59 -15.59 36.75
N GLN A 177 17.16 -16.84 36.89
CA GLN A 177 18.03 -18.01 36.80
C GLN A 177 18.63 -18.08 35.39
N SER A 178 19.89 -17.64 35.25
CA SER A 178 20.62 -17.68 33.98
C SER A 178 20.89 -19.13 33.59
N LEU A 179 20.52 -19.48 32.37
CA LEU A 179 20.78 -20.81 31.82
C LEU A 179 22.15 -20.81 31.15
N LYS A 180 23.02 -21.67 31.66
CA LYS A 180 24.39 -21.82 31.17
C LYS A 180 24.48 -23.03 30.25
N TYR A 181 24.90 -22.81 29.02
CA TYR A 181 25.16 -23.87 28.05
C TYR A 181 26.56 -23.75 27.48
N THR A 182 27.29 -24.86 27.42
CA THR A 182 28.53 -24.91 26.65
C THR A 182 28.22 -24.87 25.15
N ALA A 183 29.09 -24.25 24.36
CA ALA A 183 28.91 -24.20 22.90
C ALA A 183 28.86 -25.61 22.30
N ALA A 184 29.64 -26.55 22.85
CA ALA A 184 29.60 -27.96 22.44
C ALA A 184 28.19 -28.57 22.55
N ARG A 185 27.48 -28.30 23.67
CA ARG A 185 26.11 -28.80 23.87
C ARG A 185 25.08 -28.12 22.97
N LEU A 186 25.27 -26.85 22.64
CA LEU A 186 24.40 -26.15 21.70
C LEU A 186 24.64 -26.63 20.27
N HIS A 187 25.88 -26.97 19.93
CA HIS A 187 26.26 -27.56 18.65
C HIS A 187 25.72 -28.98 18.48
N GLU A 188 25.82 -29.84 19.51
CA GLU A 188 25.21 -31.18 19.52
C GLU A 188 23.69 -31.13 19.31
N LYS A 189 23.03 -30.09 19.82
CA LYS A 189 21.59 -29.85 19.63
C LYS A 189 21.24 -29.19 18.31
N GLY A 190 22.23 -28.87 17.48
CA GLY A 190 22.04 -28.16 16.20
C GLY A 190 21.64 -26.69 16.35
N VAL A 191 21.64 -26.14 17.57
CA VAL A 191 21.31 -24.72 17.81
C VAL A 191 22.45 -23.84 17.30
N ILE A 192 23.70 -24.20 17.58
CA ILE A 192 24.88 -23.56 16.98
C ILE A 192 25.36 -24.44 15.83
N LEU A 193 25.59 -23.86 14.66
CA LEU A 193 26.13 -24.56 13.50
C LEU A 193 27.65 -24.44 13.47
N GLU A 194 28.15 -23.21 13.48
CA GLU A 194 29.58 -22.92 13.35
C GLU A 194 29.93 -21.66 14.13
N ILE A 195 31.16 -21.57 14.62
CA ILE A 195 31.72 -20.35 15.20
C ILE A 195 32.99 -20.01 14.43
N GLU A 196 32.97 -18.88 13.73
CA GLU A 196 34.07 -18.39 12.92
C GLU A 196 35.29 -18.07 13.82
N GLY A 197 36.45 -18.63 13.48
CA GLY A 197 37.70 -18.47 14.23
C GLY A 197 37.94 -19.48 15.37
N LEU A 198 37.03 -20.42 15.63
CA LEU A 198 37.21 -21.48 16.63
C LEU A 198 36.98 -22.86 16.02
N GLN A 199 37.87 -23.81 16.34
CA GLN A 199 37.68 -25.22 15.97
C GLN A 199 36.63 -25.87 16.89
N THR A 200 35.92 -26.90 16.39
CA THR A 200 34.91 -27.66 17.14
C THR A 200 35.44 -28.23 18.46
N ASN A 201 36.73 -28.59 18.53
CA ASN A 201 37.40 -29.04 19.76
C ASN A 201 37.43 -27.97 20.88
N GLN A 202 37.43 -26.69 20.51
CA GLN A 202 37.49 -25.55 21.43
C GLN A 202 36.11 -25.12 21.94
N PHE A 203 35.02 -25.69 21.40
CA PHE A 203 33.65 -25.37 21.83
C PHE A 203 33.36 -25.79 23.28
N LYS A 204 34.20 -26.64 23.88
CA LYS A 204 34.14 -26.98 25.31
C LYS A 204 34.53 -25.81 26.21
N ASN A 205 35.34 -24.89 25.70
CA ASN A 205 35.87 -23.74 26.44
C ASN A 205 34.97 -22.50 26.33
N VAL A 206 33.95 -22.54 25.48
CA VAL A 206 32.95 -21.47 25.28
C VAL A 206 31.69 -21.81 26.08
N MET A 207 31.22 -20.87 26.90
CA MET A 207 29.96 -20.93 27.62
C MET A 207 29.06 -19.77 27.23
N PHE A 208 27.78 -20.04 27.02
CA PHE A 208 26.73 -19.06 26.80
C PHE A 208 25.83 -19.01 28.04
N ASP A 209 25.81 -17.87 28.70
CA ASP A 209 24.89 -17.56 29.79
C ASP A 209 23.69 -16.79 29.19
N ILE A 210 22.52 -17.44 29.16
CA ILE A 210 21.27 -16.83 28.69
C ILE A 210 20.45 -16.42 29.91
N SER A 211 20.19 -15.13 30.06
CA SER A 211 19.34 -14.57 31.12
C SER A 211 18.16 -13.80 30.52
N PRO A 212 16.94 -13.92 31.08
CA PRO A 212 15.84 -13.06 30.67
C PRO A 212 16.10 -11.62 31.18
N SER A 213 15.70 -10.63 30.39
CA SER A 213 15.76 -9.21 30.74
C SER A 213 14.55 -8.80 31.61
N GLU A 214 14.52 -7.53 32.02
CA GLU A 214 13.40 -6.91 32.74
C GLU A 214 12.17 -6.74 31.83
N GLU A 215 12.39 -6.53 30.53
CA GLU A 215 11.35 -6.50 29.50
C GLU A 215 10.98 -7.89 28.98
N VAL A 216 9.68 -8.08 28.76
CA VAL A 216 9.06 -9.37 28.45
C VAL A 216 9.26 -9.69 26.99
N GLY A 217 10.05 -10.72 26.70
CA GLY A 217 10.43 -11.08 25.33
C GLY A 217 11.90 -10.83 25.04
N ASP A 218 12.62 -10.16 25.93
CA ASP A 218 14.03 -9.86 25.74
C ASP A 218 14.93 -10.80 26.53
N PHE A 219 15.96 -11.31 25.85
CA PHE A 219 16.98 -12.17 26.44
C PHE A 219 18.34 -11.53 26.29
N GLU A 220 19.07 -11.49 27.38
CA GLU A 220 20.48 -11.17 27.38
C GLU A 220 21.30 -12.46 27.25
N VAL A 221 22.04 -12.59 26.16
CA VAL A 221 22.97 -13.69 25.93
C VAL A 221 24.39 -13.19 26.11
N LYS A 222 25.10 -13.77 27.08
CA LYS A 222 26.52 -13.49 27.32
C LYS A 222 27.38 -14.67 26.88
N ALA A 223 28.37 -14.41 26.05
CA ALA A 223 29.37 -15.38 25.68
C ALA A 223 30.60 -15.25 26.59
N LYS A 224 31.05 -16.36 27.16
CA LYS A 224 32.26 -16.48 27.98
C LYS A 224 33.22 -17.46 27.35
N PHE A 225 34.47 -17.06 27.17
CA PHE A 225 35.54 -17.95 26.73
C PHE A 225 36.52 -18.15 27.87
N MET A 226 36.73 -19.41 28.29
CA MET A 226 37.61 -19.77 29.41
C MET A 226 37.35 -18.98 30.70
N GLY A 227 36.08 -18.60 30.95
CA GLY A 227 35.67 -17.85 32.14
C GLY A 227 35.68 -16.32 31.98
N VAL A 228 36.22 -15.78 30.89
CA VAL A 228 36.21 -14.35 30.58
C VAL A 228 34.97 -13.99 29.76
N GLU A 229 34.20 -12.99 30.20
CA GLU A 229 33.08 -12.42 29.42
C GLU A 229 33.64 -11.71 28.18
N MET A 230 33.27 -12.21 26.99
CA MET A 230 33.76 -11.67 25.71
C MET A 230 32.74 -10.69 25.14
N GLU A 231 31.50 -11.14 24.95
CA GLU A 231 30.48 -10.36 24.28
C GLU A 231 29.11 -10.57 24.93
N LYS A 232 28.27 -9.54 24.86
CA LYS A 232 26.89 -9.52 25.34
C LYS A 232 26.00 -9.04 24.19
N VAL A 233 24.97 -9.82 23.88
CA VAL A 233 23.96 -9.48 22.87
C VAL A 233 22.58 -9.53 23.50
N GLN A 234 21.74 -8.55 23.17
CA GLN A 234 20.31 -8.57 23.47
C GLN A 234 19.57 -9.20 22.30
N LEU A 235 18.72 -10.18 22.63
CA LEU A 235 17.86 -10.88 21.70
C LEU A 235 16.42 -10.54 22.01
N HIS A 236 15.72 -9.92 21.07
CA HIS A 236 14.27 -9.78 21.12
C HIS A 236 13.65 -11.04 20.53
N PHE A 237 12.75 -11.68 21.28
CA PHE A 237 12.04 -12.87 20.80
C PHE A 237 11.22 -12.58 19.55
N GLN A 238 10.74 -11.35 19.41
CA GLN A 238 10.01 -10.86 18.24
C GLN A 238 10.85 -10.93 16.96
N ASP A 239 12.12 -10.52 17.02
CA ASP A 239 13.04 -10.56 15.88
C ASP A 239 13.29 -12.01 15.43
N LEU A 240 13.37 -12.94 16.38
CA LEU A 240 13.51 -14.37 16.06
C LEU A 240 12.28 -14.92 15.32
N LEU A 241 11.06 -14.55 15.75
CA LEU A 241 9.83 -14.95 15.08
C LEU A 241 9.71 -14.31 13.68
N GLN A 242 10.15 -13.05 13.54
CA GLN A 242 10.21 -12.37 12.25
C GLN A 242 11.14 -13.10 11.28
N LEU A 243 12.36 -13.44 11.73
CA LEU A 243 13.32 -14.20 10.92
C LEU A 243 12.79 -15.58 10.51
N GLN A 244 12.00 -16.23 11.39
CA GLN A 244 11.32 -17.47 11.04
C GLN A 244 10.25 -17.27 9.96
N TYR A 245 9.46 -16.20 10.03
CA TYR A 245 8.46 -15.86 9.01
C TYR A 245 9.11 -15.55 7.66
N ASP A 246 10.21 -14.81 7.66
CA ASP A 246 10.99 -14.47 6.46
C ASP A 246 11.73 -15.69 5.87
N GLY A 247 11.64 -16.87 6.50
CA GLY A 247 12.27 -18.11 6.05
C GLY A 247 13.77 -18.18 6.31
N VAL A 248 14.32 -17.29 7.15
CA VAL A 248 15.74 -17.25 7.50
C VAL A 248 16.02 -18.32 8.55
N ALA A 249 16.55 -19.46 8.11
CA ALA A 249 16.86 -20.58 9.00
C ALA A 249 18.11 -20.35 9.88
N VAL A 250 19.00 -19.45 9.49
CA VAL A 250 20.30 -19.21 10.15
C VAL A 250 20.51 -17.73 10.41
N MET A 251 20.80 -17.39 11.66
CA MET A 251 21.16 -16.03 12.10
C MET A 251 22.61 -15.99 12.55
N LYS A 252 23.27 -14.85 12.33
CA LYS A 252 24.60 -14.58 12.90
C LYS A 252 24.44 -13.93 14.26
N MET A 253 25.06 -14.52 15.27
CA MET A 253 25.17 -14.03 16.64
C MET A 253 26.63 -13.66 16.88
N PHE A 254 26.88 -12.56 17.61
CA PHE A 254 28.25 -12.14 17.97
C PHE A 254 29.17 -11.93 16.73
N ASP A 255 28.58 -11.59 15.58
CA ASP A 255 29.20 -11.47 14.24
C ASP A 255 30.05 -12.65 13.76
N LYS A 256 30.10 -13.76 14.52
CA LYS A 256 31.00 -14.89 14.30
C LYS A 256 30.30 -16.24 14.49
N ALA A 257 29.24 -16.33 15.28
CA ALA A 257 28.52 -17.58 15.54
C ALA A 257 27.28 -17.71 14.66
N LYS A 258 27.20 -18.75 13.83
CA LYS A 258 25.99 -19.11 13.08
C LYS A 258 25.07 -19.95 13.97
N VAL A 259 23.84 -19.50 14.13
CA VAL A 259 22.83 -20.10 15.00
C VAL A 259 21.56 -20.41 14.21
N ASN A 260 20.98 -21.59 14.42
CA ASN A 260 19.72 -21.99 13.80
C ASN A 260 18.55 -21.31 14.53
N VAL A 261 17.79 -20.49 13.81
CA VAL A 261 16.69 -19.68 14.38
C VAL A 261 15.58 -20.57 14.94
N ASN A 262 15.15 -21.60 14.20
CA ASN A 262 14.06 -22.49 14.62
C ASN A 262 14.42 -23.27 15.90
N LEU A 263 15.64 -23.79 15.98
CA LEU A 263 16.10 -24.55 17.14
C LEU A 263 16.42 -23.64 18.33
N LEU A 264 16.84 -22.39 18.08
CA LEU A 264 16.99 -21.38 19.13
C LEU A 264 15.63 -21.00 19.73
N ILE A 265 14.63 -20.72 18.88
CA ILE A 265 13.24 -20.49 19.31
C ILE A 265 12.74 -21.70 20.11
N PHE A 266 12.97 -22.92 19.62
CA PHE A 266 12.59 -24.13 20.35
C PHE A 266 13.30 -24.27 21.70
N LEU A 267 14.60 -23.97 21.78
CA LEU A 267 15.37 -24.04 23.03
C LEU A 267 14.86 -23.02 24.04
N LEU A 268 14.68 -21.76 23.60
CA LEU A 268 14.12 -20.70 24.42
C LEU A 268 12.72 -21.11 24.87
N ASN A 269 11.86 -21.52 23.94
CA ASN A 269 10.51 -21.98 24.25
C ASN A 269 10.53 -23.12 25.26
N LYS A 270 11.33 -24.17 25.08
CA LYS A 270 11.39 -25.30 26.02
C LYS A 270 11.87 -24.91 27.42
N LYS A 271 12.75 -23.91 27.54
CA LYS A 271 13.46 -23.61 28.79
C LYS A 271 12.91 -22.42 29.56
N PHE A 272 12.44 -21.41 28.85
CA PHE A 272 11.85 -20.21 29.44
C PHE A 272 10.31 -20.18 29.30
N TYR A 273 9.75 -20.77 28.24
CA TYR A 273 8.31 -20.68 27.92
C TYR A 273 7.51 -21.99 28.13
N GLY A 274 8.16 -23.15 28.25
CA GLY A 274 7.56 -24.48 28.17
C GLY A 274 6.91 -24.91 29.47
N LYS A 275 5.61 -25.24 29.43
CA LYS A 275 4.82 -25.73 30.57
C LYS A 275 5.58 -26.76 31.39
#